data_AF-G9KU05-F1
#
_entry.id   AF-G9KU05-F1
#
_cell.length_a   1.000
_cell.length_b   1.000
_cell.length_c   1.000
_cell.angle_alpha   90.00
_cell.angle_beta   90.00
_cell.angle_gamma   90.00
#
_symmetry.space_group_name_H-M   'P 1'
#
loop_
_entity.id
_entity.type
_entity.pdbx_description
1 polymer ?
#
loop_
_entity_poly.entity_id
_entity_poly.type
_entity_poly.pdbx_seq_one_letter_code
_entity_poly.pdbx_strand_id
1 'polypeptide(L)'
;VVMLQESEVHNSNHRQQFCYKNVLIPKWHDVWTRIQIRVNSSKLVRVTQVENEEKLKELEQFSIWNFFSSFLKEKLNDTYVNVGLYSPKTCLKVEIIEEDTQYNVTVTRRFDPKLFFIFLLGLVLFFCGDLLSRSQIFYYSTGMSVGIAASLLIVIFVLSKFMPKKSPIYVILVGGWSFSLYLIQLVLKNLQEIWRCYWQYLLSYVLTVGFISFAVCYKYGPLENERSINLLTWTLQLMGLFFMYSGIQIPHIALAIIIIALCTKNLEYPIQWLFITYRKMCKAAEKTVPPRLLTEEEYRIQGEVETRKALEELREYCNSP
;
A
#
# COMPACT_ATOMS: atom_id res chain seq x y z
N VAL A 1 -0.36 -22.12 -34.22
CA VAL A 1 -0.06 -21.55 -32.89
C VAL A 1 1.36 -21.96 -32.52
N VAL A 2 2.23 -21.02 -32.17
CA VAL A 2 3.63 -21.31 -31.79
C VAL A 2 3.75 -21.28 -30.27
N MET A 3 4.43 -22.27 -29.69
CA MET A 3 4.68 -22.33 -28.26
C MET A 3 5.98 -21.62 -27.94
N LEU A 4 5.92 -20.57 -27.11
CA LEU A 4 7.09 -19.80 -26.71
C LEU A 4 7.84 -20.50 -25.57
N GLN A 5 9.17 -20.49 -25.65
CA GLN A 5 10.07 -20.89 -24.57
C GLN A 5 10.75 -19.66 -23.94
N GLU A 6 11.22 -19.80 -22.70
CA GLU A 6 11.90 -18.71 -21.99
C GLU A 6 13.27 -18.44 -22.60
N SER A 7 13.62 -17.16 -22.77
CA SER A 7 14.88 -16.66 -23.35
C SER A 7 15.14 -17.03 -24.82
N GLU A 8 14.24 -17.76 -25.48
CA GLU A 8 14.29 -17.96 -26.92
C GLU A 8 13.68 -16.77 -27.67
N VAL A 9 14.31 -16.42 -28.80
CA VAL A 9 13.84 -15.36 -29.70
C VAL A 9 13.12 -16.02 -30.87
N HIS A 10 11.88 -15.61 -31.12
CA HIS A 10 11.12 -16.05 -32.29
C HIS A 10 10.89 -14.86 -33.22
N ASN A 11 11.42 -14.96 -34.43
CA ASN A 11 11.26 -13.95 -35.48
C ASN A 11 10.14 -14.39 -36.42
N SER A 12 9.17 -13.50 -36.64
CA SER A 12 8.06 -13.73 -37.57
C SER A 12 7.75 -12.45 -38.36
N ASN A 13 7.23 -12.63 -39.57
CA ASN A 13 6.82 -11.58 -40.51
C ASN A 13 5.34 -11.72 -40.92
N HIS A 14 4.61 -12.67 -40.36
CA HIS A 14 3.21 -12.93 -40.65
C HIS A 14 2.35 -12.90 -39.38
N ARG A 15 1.03 -12.74 -39.56
CA ARG A 15 0.04 -12.81 -38.47
C ARG A 15 0.12 -14.20 -37.81
N GLN A 16 0.47 -14.25 -36.54
CA GLN A 16 0.65 -15.51 -35.83
C GLN A 16 0.15 -15.41 -34.39
N GLN A 17 -0.34 -16.54 -33.90
CA GLN A 17 -0.74 -16.71 -32.50
C GLN A 17 0.39 -17.42 -31.76
N PHE A 18 0.87 -16.77 -30.70
CA PHE A 18 1.87 -17.30 -29.78
C PHE A 18 1.20 -17.68 -28.47
N CYS A 19 1.58 -18.81 -27.89
CA CYS A 19 1.13 -19.17 -26.56
C CYS A 19 2.33 -19.52 -25.69
N TYR A 20 2.34 -19.03 -24.47
CA TYR A 20 3.30 -19.39 -23.45
C TYR A 20 2.58 -20.22 -22.39
N LYS A 21 3.18 -21.37 -22.02
CA LYS A 21 2.71 -22.23 -20.94
C LYS A 21 3.70 -22.11 -19.80
N ASN A 22 3.25 -21.63 -18.65
CA ASN A 22 4.10 -21.65 -17.47
C ASN A 22 4.15 -23.08 -16.92
N VAL A 23 5.32 -23.71 -16.98
CA VAL A 23 5.54 -25.09 -16.51
C VAL A 23 6.15 -25.09 -15.10
N LEU A 24 6.67 -23.95 -14.63
CA LEU A 24 7.35 -23.84 -13.35
C LEU A 24 6.39 -23.44 -12.24
N ILE A 25 6.39 -24.22 -11.14
CA ILE A 25 5.67 -23.89 -9.93
C ILE A 25 6.41 -22.72 -9.25
N PRO A 26 5.75 -21.56 -9.01
CA PRO A 26 6.41 -20.42 -8.39
C PRO A 26 6.83 -20.75 -6.95
N LYS A 27 8.07 -20.36 -6.60
CA LYS A 27 8.63 -20.51 -5.24
C LYS A 27 8.51 -19.20 -4.47
N TRP A 28 8.83 -19.22 -3.16
CA TRP A 28 8.74 -18.04 -2.29
C TRP A 28 9.61 -16.83 -2.73
N HIS A 29 10.72 -17.06 -3.42
CA HIS A 29 11.58 -15.98 -3.95
C HIS A 29 11.03 -15.36 -5.25
N ASP A 30 9.98 -15.94 -5.83
CA ASP A 30 9.42 -15.51 -7.12
C ASP A 30 8.35 -14.43 -6.97
N VAL A 31 8.06 -13.99 -5.74
CA VAL A 31 6.98 -13.05 -5.39
C VAL A 31 7.08 -11.73 -6.16
N TRP A 32 8.29 -11.25 -6.42
CA TRP A 32 8.57 -10.03 -7.20
C TRP A 32 9.17 -10.32 -8.57
N THR A 33 9.13 -11.57 -9.02
CA THR A 33 9.49 -11.88 -10.41
C THR A 33 8.31 -11.56 -11.31
N ARG A 34 8.60 -11.06 -12.52
CA ARG A 34 7.60 -10.74 -13.54
C ARG A 34 7.97 -11.49 -14.80
N ILE A 35 6.99 -12.20 -15.35
CA ILE A 35 7.10 -12.83 -16.67
C ILE A 35 6.57 -11.82 -17.67
N GLN A 36 7.44 -11.40 -18.58
CA GLN A 36 7.11 -10.44 -19.62
C GLN A 36 7.34 -11.07 -20.98
N ILE A 37 6.30 -11.03 -21.81
CA ILE A 37 6.44 -11.29 -23.24
C ILE A 37 6.70 -9.96 -23.90
N ARG A 38 7.92 -9.80 -24.41
CA ARG A 38 8.37 -8.63 -25.15
C ARG A 38 8.19 -8.91 -26.63
N VAL A 39 7.39 -8.09 -27.29
CA VAL A 39 7.27 -8.05 -28.74
C VAL A 39 7.94 -6.78 -29.24
N ASN A 40 9.11 -6.93 -29.88
CA ASN A 40 9.82 -5.82 -30.52
C ASN A 40 9.54 -5.89 -32.02
N SER A 41 9.02 -4.80 -32.56
CA SER A 41 8.67 -4.69 -33.97
C SER A 41 9.36 -3.49 -34.59
N SER A 42 9.80 -3.61 -35.85
CA SER A 42 10.36 -2.49 -36.60
C SER A 42 9.33 -1.38 -36.88
N LYS A 43 8.04 -1.74 -36.85
CA LYS A 43 6.89 -0.93 -37.28
C LYS A 43 5.66 -1.18 -36.38
N LEU A 44 4.57 -0.46 -36.59
CA LEU A 44 3.35 -0.55 -35.76
C LEU A 44 2.68 -1.94 -35.82
N VAL A 45 2.51 -2.56 -34.65
CA VAL A 45 1.90 -3.89 -34.49
C VAL A 45 0.85 -3.85 -33.37
N ARG A 46 -0.29 -4.50 -33.58
CA ARG A 46 -1.35 -4.66 -32.57
C ARG A 46 -1.21 -6.01 -31.90
N VAL A 47 -0.88 -6.01 -30.60
CA VAL A 47 -0.85 -7.23 -29.79
C VAL A 47 -2.14 -7.34 -28.98
N THR A 48 -2.89 -8.40 -29.20
CA THR A 48 -4.11 -8.73 -28.45
C THR A 48 -3.87 -9.96 -27.59
N GLN A 49 -4.20 -9.89 -26.30
CA GLN A 49 -4.18 -11.05 -25.42
C GLN A 49 -5.46 -11.85 -25.65
N VAL A 50 -5.30 -13.10 -26.08
CA VAL A 50 -6.40 -14.04 -26.32
C VAL A 50 -6.59 -14.83 -25.03
N GLU A 51 -7.28 -14.23 -24.06
CA GLU A 51 -7.83 -14.95 -22.89
C GLU A 51 -9.32 -15.20 -23.12
N ASN A 52 -9.81 -16.40 -22.76
CA ASN A 52 -11.21 -16.79 -22.84
C ASN A 52 -12.11 -15.65 -22.34
N GLU A 53 -13.08 -15.24 -23.17
CA GLU A 53 -13.98 -14.09 -22.97
C GLU A 53 -14.69 -14.05 -21.60
N GLU A 54 -14.78 -15.19 -20.91
CA GLU A 54 -15.47 -15.35 -19.63
C GLU A 54 -14.68 -14.78 -18.43
N LYS A 55 -13.34 -14.86 -18.41
CA LYS A 55 -12.53 -14.31 -17.30
C LYS A 55 -12.27 -12.81 -17.42
N LEU A 56 -12.47 -12.25 -18.62
CA LEU A 56 -12.34 -10.82 -18.87
C LEU A 56 -13.43 -10.03 -18.15
N LYS A 57 -14.65 -10.58 -18.06
CA LYS A 57 -15.79 -9.92 -17.39
C LYS A 57 -15.66 -9.82 -15.87
N GLU A 58 -15.01 -10.80 -15.22
CA GLU A 58 -14.79 -10.76 -13.76
C GLU A 58 -13.64 -9.82 -13.37
N LEU A 59 -12.62 -9.67 -14.22
CA LEU A 59 -11.49 -8.74 -14.00
C LEU A 59 -11.79 -7.31 -14.47
N GLU A 60 -12.77 -7.13 -15.37
CA GLU A 60 -13.35 -5.82 -15.74
C GLU A 60 -14.01 -5.09 -14.56
N GLN A 61 -14.36 -5.81 -13.48
CA GLN A 61 -14.94 -5.23 -12.27
C GLN A 61 -13.94 -4.32 -11.50
N PHE A 62 -12.62 -4.50 -11.70
CA PHE A 62 -11.58 -3.59 -11.15
C PHE A 62 -11.20 -2.48 -12.16
N SER A 63 -12.20 -1.69 -12.55
CA SER A 63 -12.16 -0.52 -13.44
C SER A 63 -10.99 0.47 -13.20
N ILE A 64 -10.52 0.60 -11.95
CA ILE A 64 -9.47 1.58 -11.57
C ILE A 64 -8.08 1.19 -12.10
N TRP A 65 -7.77 -0.11 -12.21
CA TRP A 65 -6.45 -0.57 -12.64
C TRP A 65 -6.29 -0.56 -14.16
N ASN A 66 -7.36 -0.76 -14.93
CA ASN A 66 -7.35 -0.58 -16.38
C ASN A 66 -7.16 0.90 -16.77
N PHE A 67 -7.70 1.83 -15.98
CA PHE A 67 -7.46 3.26 -16.15
C PHE A 67 -6.00 3.65 -15.87
N PHE A 68 -5.41 3.14 -14.78
CA PHE A 68 -3.99 3.37 -14.44
C PHE A 68 -3.01 2.63 -15.37
N SER A 69 -3.37 1.46 -15.87
CA SER A 69 -2.49 0.70 -16.77
C SER A 69 -2.51 1.24 -18.19
N SER A 70 -3.66 1.70 -18.71
CA SER A 70 -3.73 2.41 -20.00
C SER A 70 -2.90 3.69 -19.98
N PHE A 71 -2.82 4.35 -18.82
CA PHE A 71 -2.01 5.53 -18.58
C PHE A 71 -0.51 5.32 -18.89
N LEU A 72 0.02 4.13 -18.58
CA LEU A 72 1.42 3.74 -18.75
C LEU A 72 1.71 2.98 -20.05
N LYS A 73 0.69 2.53 -20.79
CA LYS A 73 0.86 1.49 -21.83
C LYS A 73 1.12 2.01 -23.26
N GLU A 74 1.09 3.32 -23.50
CA GLU A 74 0.95 3.80 -24.88
C GLU A 74 2.03 4.80 -25.31
N LYS A 75 3.22 4.25 -25.59
CA LYS A 75 4.21 4.70 -26.60
C LYS A 75 5.58 4.02 -26.38
N LEU A 76 5.63 2.70 -26.46
CA LEU A 76 6.90 2.00 -26.57
C LEU A 76 6.85 1.22 -27.89
N ASN A 77 7.86 1.41 -28.74
CA ASN A 77 8.09 0.59 -29.93
C ASN A 77 8.16 -0.91 -29.56
N ASP A 78 8.45 -1.18 -28.28
CA ASP A 78 8.29 -2.48 -27.62
C ASP A 78 6.93 -2.59 -26.93
N THR A 79 6.12 -3.58 -27.33
CA THR A 79 4.92 -3.94 -26.56
C THR A 79 5.28 -5.00 -25.52
N TYR A 80 5.08 -4.67 -24.25
CA TYR A 80 5.26 -5.57 -23.12
C TYR A 80 3.91 -6.11 -22.68
N VAL A 81 3.74 -7.43 -22.73
CA VAL A 81 2.57 -8.10 -22.15
C VAL A 81 2.99 -8.84 -20.89
N ASN A 82 2.30 -8.55 -19.79
CA ASN A 82 2.54 -9.21 -18.51
C ASN A 82 1.79 -10.53 -18.48
N VAL A 83 2.50 -11.58 -18.11
CA VAL A 83 1.91 -12.89 -17.87
C VAL A 83 1.80 -13.06 -16.36
N GLY A 84 0.59 -13.35 -15.87
CA GLY A 84 0.39 -13.69 -14.46
C GLY A 84 1.13 -15.00 -14.13
N LEU A 85 1.83 -15.04 -12.99
CA LEU A 85 2.64 -16.22 -12.61
C LEU A 85 1.81 -17.51 -12.50
N TYR A 86 0.53 -17.41 -12.17
CA TYR A 86 -0.37 -18.56 -12.04
C TYR A 86 -1.26 -18.78 -13.27
N SER A 87 -1.14 -17.97 -14.32
CA SER A 87 -1.87 -18.20 -15.56
C SER A 87 -1.29 -19.43 -16.26
N PRO A 88 -2.02 -20.55 -16.38
CA PRO A 88 -1.47 -21.82 -16.87
C PRO A 88 -1.07 -21.72 -18.35
N LYS A 89 -1.75 -20.85 -19.11
CA LYS A 89 -1.48 -20.59 -20.50
C LYS A 89 -1.90 -19.16 -20.83
N THR A 90 -0.99 -18.37 -21.37
CA THR A 90 -1.29 -17.04 -21.93
C THR A 90 -1.04 -17.06 -23.42
N CYS A 91 -2.07 -16.77 -24.20
CA CYS A 91 -1.97 -16.69 -25.65
C CYS A 91 -2.05 -15.23 -26.11
N LEU A 92 -1.21 -14.90 -27.06
CA LEU A 92 -1.10 -13.60 -27.69
C LEU A 92 -1.34 -13.77 -29.18
N LYS A 93 -2.09 -12.85 -29.76
CA LYS A 93 -2.27 -12.74 -31.19
C LYS A 93 -1.67 -11.43 -31.64
N VAL A 94 -0.69 -11.54 -32.52
CA VAL A 94 0.04 -10.41 -33.09
C VAL A 94 -0.56 -10.11 -34.45
N GLU A 95 -1.18 -8.95 -34.59
CA GLU A 95 -1.77 -8.46 -35.83
C GLU A 95 -0.87 -7.36 -36.42
N ILE A 96 -0.49 -7.57 -37.67
CA ILE A 96 0.34 -6.66 -38.46
C ILE A 96 -0.57 -5.56 -39.03
N ILE A 97 -0.20 -4.30 -38.81
CA ILE A 97 -0.95 -3.14 -39.34
C ILE A 97 -0.31 -2.62 -40.63
N GLU A 98 1.03 -2.68 -40.75
CA GLU A 98 1.79 -2.21 -41.91
C GLU A 98 2.44 -3.37 -42.67
N GLU A 99 2.43 -3.33 -44.01
CA GLU A 99 3.12 -4.33 -44.83
C GLU A 99 4.66 -4.25 -44.63
N ASP A 100 5.35 -5.40 -44.70
CA ASP A 100 6.77 -5.60 -44.37
C ASP A 100 7.20 -5.32 -42.92
N THR A 101 6.34 -5.56 -41.91
CA THR A 101 6.78 -5.56 -40.50
C THR A 101 7.50 -6.86 -40.15
N GLN A 102 8.72 -6.77 -39.64
CA GLN A 102 9.38 -7.87 -38.93
C GLN A 102 9.25 -7.62 -37.43
N TYR A 103 8.81 -8.64 -36.69
CA TYR A 103 8.75 -8.59 -35.25
C TYR A 103 9.43 -9.80 -34.63
N ASN A 104 10.00 -9.60 -33.45
CA ASN A 104 10.52 -10.66 -32.61
C ASN A 104 9.70 -10.77 -31.33
N VAL A 105 9.52 -11.98 -30.85
CA VAL A 105 8.82 -12.29 -29.60
C VAL A 105 9.80 -12.99 -28.69
N THR A 106 9.96 -12.46 -27.48
CA THR A 106 10.84 -13.02 -26.45
C THR A 106 10.11 -13.10 -25.13
N VAL A 107 10.25 -14.21 -24.43
CA VAL A 107 9.72 -14.37 -23.06
C VAL A 107 10.87 -14.22 -22.09
N THR A 108 10.80 -13.23 -21.22
CA THR A 108 11.83 -13.00 -20.20
C THR A 108 11.21 -13.02 -18.81
N ARG A 109 11.88 -13.73 -17.91
CA ARG A 109 11.56 -13.74 -16.47
C ARG A 109 12.60 -12.89 -15.75
N ARG A 110 12.17 -11.78 -15.16
CA ARG A 110 13.08 -10.84 -14.48
C ARG A 110 12.49 -10.38 -13.15
N PHE A 111 13.38 -10.04 -12.21
CA PHE A 111 12.98 -9.35 -10.98
C PHE A 111 12.49 -7.94 -11.32
N ASP A 112 11.31 -7.59 -10.84
CA ASP A 112 10.73 -6.25 -11.03
C ASP A 112 10.97 -5.40 -9.77
N PRO A 113 12.03 -4.56 -9.75
CA PRO A 113 12.35 -3.76 -8.56
C PRO A 113 11.22 -2.78 -8.20
N LYS A 114 10.38 -2.38 -9.16
CA LYS A 114 9.28 -1.43 -8.90
C LYS A 114 8.26 -2.03 -7.95
N LEU A 115 7.89 -3.30 -8.17
CA LEU A 115 6.94 -4.01 -7.31
C LEU A 115 7.48 -4.18 -5.90
N PHE A 116 8.79 -4.47 -5.78
CA PHE A 116 9.46 -4.54 -4.49
C PHE A 116 9.41 -3.20 -3.74
N PHE A 117 9.72 -2.08 -4.41
CA PHE A 117 9.65 -0.76 -3.77
C PHE A 117 8.21 -0.36 -3.38
N ILE A 118 7.21 -0.69 -4.19
CA ILE A 118 5.80 -0.45 -3.85
C ILE A 118 5.41 -1.26 -2.60
N PHE A 119 5.81 -2.52 -2.54
CA PHE A 119 5.57 -3.36 -1.36
C PHE A 119 6.27 -2.81 -0.11
N LEU A 120 7.55 -2.41 -0.23
CA LEU A 120 8.31 -1.81 0.86
C LEU A 120 7.67 -0.51 1.36
N LEU A 121 7.22 0.34 0.44
CA LEU A 121 6.47 1.55 0.79
C LEU A 121 5.18 1.21 1.55
N GLY A 122 4.45 0.19 1.10
CA GLY A 122 3.26 -0.30 1.79
C GLY A 122 3.53 -0.75 3.22
N LEU A 123 4.62 -1.50 3.43
CA LEU A 123 5.06 -1.92 4.77
C LEU A 123 5.38 -0.71 5.67
N VAL A 124 6.15 0.25 5.17
CA VAL A 124 6.51 1.45 5.95
C VAL A 124 5.27 2.24 6.32
N LEU A 125 4.32 2.44 5.40
CA LEU A 125 3.08 3.17 5.69
C LEU A 125 2.20 2.44 6.72
N PHE A 126 2.12 1.12 6.65
CA PHE A 126 1.30 0.33 7.57
C PHE A 126 1.87 0.29 9.00
N PHE A 127 3.17 0.01 9.14
CA PHE A 127 3.82 -0.08 10.45
C PHE A 127 4.15 1.28 11.04
N CYS A 128 4.73 2.18 10.24
CA CYS A 128 5.13 3.52 10.70
C CYS A 128 4.01 4.56 10.57
N GLY A 129 2.78 4.17 10.22
CA GLY A 129 1.65 5.10 10.05
C GLY A 129 1.37 5.98 11.26
N ASP A 130 1.50 5.43 12.47
CA ASP A 130 1.34 6.16 13.75
C ASP A 130 2.47 7.17 14.00
N LEU A 131 3.70 6.83 13.61
CA LEU A 131 4.86 7.71 13.73
C LEU A 131 4.82 8.83 12.67
N LEU A 132 4.41 8.49 11.45
CA LEU A 132 4.28 9.43 10.35
C LEU A 132 3.14 10.43 10.61
N SER A 133 1.98 9.97 11.09
CA SER A 133 0.82 10.85 11.32
C SER A 133 1.08 11.92 12.39
N ARG A 134 1.95 11.63 13.36
CA ARG A 134 2.38 12.56 14.42
C ARG A 134 3.60 13.39 14.06
N SER A 135 4.30 13.03 12.99
CA SER A 135 5.51 13.74 12.56
C SER A 135 5.17 15.07 11.89
N GLN A 136 5.72 16.15 12.44
CA GLN A 136 5.60 17.49 11.85
C GLN A 136 6.21 17.55 10.44
N ILE A 137 7.33 16.84 10.24
CA ILE A 137 8.02 16.78 8.94
C ILE A 137 7.10 16.15 7.89
N PHE A 138 6.39 15.07 8.27
CA PHE A 138 5.45 14.40 7.39
C PHE A 138 4.27 15.31 7.02
N TYR A 139 3.73 16.06 7.99
CA TYR A 139 2.65 17.02 7.76
C TYR A 139 3.06 18.09 6.74
N TYR A 140 4.19 18.77 6.96
CA TYR A 140 4.65 19.83 6.05
C TYR A 140 5.04 19.27 4.66
N SER A 141 5.75 18.14 4.61
CA SER A 141 6.14 17.51 3.33
C SER A 141 4.92 17.09 2.51
N THR A 142 3.96 16.40 3.14
CA THR A 142 2.74 15.95 2.47
C THR A 142 1.90 17.15 2.05
N GLY A 143 1.71 18.13 2.93
CA GLY A 143 1.00 19.38 2.61
C GLY A 143 1.60 20.13 1.43
N MET A 144 2.93 20.29 1.39
CA MET A 144 3.63 20.88 0.25
C MET A 144 3.42 20.07 -1.04
N SER A 145 3.55 18.74 -0.98
CA SER A 145 3.36 17.88 -2.16
C SER A 145 1.94 17.95 -2.73
N VAL A 146 0.92 17.94 -1.85
CA VAL A 146 -0.48 18.09 -2.22
C VAL A 146 -0.73 19.49 -2.78
N GLY A 147 -0.15 20.53 -2.18
CA GLY A 147 -0.24 21.91 -2.66
C GLY A 147 0.35 22.09 -4.06
N ILE A 148 1.53 21.53 -4.33
CA ILE A 148 2.15 21.54 -5.66
C ILE A 148 1.24 20.81 -6.66
N ALA A 149 0.79 19.59 -6.34
CA ALA A 149 -0.10 18.84 -7.23
C ALA A 149 -1.43 19.56 -7.51
N ALA A 150 -2.07 20.12 -6.47
CA ALA A 150 -3.32 20.86 -6.59
C ALA A 150 -3.15 22.15 -7.41
N SER A 151 -2.08 22.90 -7.16
CA SER A 151 -1.78 24.11 -7.94
C SER A 151 -1.49 23.79 -9.41
N LEU A 152 -0.86 22.65 -9.70
CA LEU A 152 -0.60 22.20 -11.07
C LEU A 152 -1.93 21.96 -11.79
N LEU A 153 -2.88 21.29 -11.12
CA LEU A 153 -4.23 21.10 -11.65
C LEU A 153 -4.93 22.44 -11.92
N ILE A 154 -4.79 23.42 -11.02
CA ILE A 154 -5.36 24.77 -11.19
C ILE A 154 -4.74 25.47 -12.41
N VAL A 155 -3.40 25.48 -12.54
CA VAL A 155 -2.70 26.11 -13.67
C VAL A 155 -3.16 25.49 -14.99
N ILE A 156 -3.21 24.17 -15.06
CA ILE A 156 -3.63 23.49 -16.29
C ILE A 156 -5.12 23.73 -16.57
N PHE A 157 -5.98 23.76 -15.54
CA PHE A 157 -7.38 24.15 -15.70
C PHE A 157 -7.52 25.57 -16.27
N VAL A 158 -6.74 26.53 -15.78
CA VAL A 158 -6.73 27.90 -16.31
C VAL A 158 -6.23 27.91 -17.76
N LEU A 159 -5.14 27.21 -18.09
CA LEU A 159 -4.64 27.08 -19.46
C LEU A 159 -5.67 26.46 -20.41
N SER A 160 -6.44 25.49 -19.91
CA SER A 160 -7.49 24.83 -20.69
C SER A 160 -8.63 25.78 -21.07
N LYS A 161 -8.89 26.82 -20.27
CA LYS A 161 -9.88 27.86 -20.57
C LYS A 161 -9.49 28.72 -21.78
N PHE A 162 -8.21 28.76 -22.12
CA PHE A 162 -7.70 29.48 -23.31
C PHE A 162 -7.74 28.62 -24.58
N MET A 163 -8.11 27.33 -24.49
CA MET A 163 -8.25 26.47 -25.66
C MET A 163 -9.52 26.81 -26.48
N PRO A 164 -9.47 26.74 -27.81
CA PRO A 164 -10.58 27.13 -28.68
C PRO A 164 -11.82 26.26 -28.45
N LYS A 165 -12.93 26.93 -28.09
CA LYS A 165 -14.24 26.34 -27.70
C LYS A 165 -14.91 25.43 -28.75
N LYS A 166 -14.34 25.30 -29.96
CA LYS A 166 -14.95 24.59 -31.11
C LYS A 166 -14.54 23.11 -31.22
N SER A 167 -13.61 22.63 -30.40
CA SER A 167 -13.19 21.22 -30.44
C SER A 167 -14.10 20.34 -29.57
N PRO A 168 -14.44 19.10 -29.99
CA PRO A 168 -15.18 18.13 -29.16
C PRO A 168 -14.49 17.83 -27.81
N ILE A 169 -13.20 18.17 -27.68
CA ILE A 169 -12.42 18.12 -26.45
C ILE A 169 -12.98 19.08 -25.38
N TYR A 170 -13.59 20.22 -25.75
CA TYR A 170 -14.17 21.19 -24.82
C TYR A 170 -15.36 20.61 -24.02
N VAL A 171 -16.13 19.71 -24.62
CA VAL A 171 -17.27 19.05 -23.95
C VAL A 171 -16.78 18.04 -22.90
N ILE A 172 -15.67 17.34 -23.17
CA ILE A 172 -15.00 16.45 -22.22
C ILE A 172 -14.32 17.26 -21.10
N LEU A 173 -13.82 18.46 -21.43
CA LEU A 173 -13.18 19.42 -20.50
C LEU A 173 -14.10 19.88 -19.37
N VAL A 174 -15.39 20.05 -19.67
CA VAL A 174 -16.43 20.44 -18.70
C VAL A 174 -16.85 19.25 -17.82
N GLY A 175 -16.53 18.02 -18.24
CA GLY A 175 -16.90 16.75 -17.60
C GLY A 175 -15.95 16.29 -16.48
N GLY A 176 -15.80 17.07 -15.41
CA GLY A 176 -15.38 16.57 -14.09
C GLY A 176 -13.99 15.89 -13.97
N TRP A 177 -13.89 14.90 -13.06
CA TRP A 177 -12.64 14.27 -12.62
C TRP A 177 -11.83 13.62 -13.76
N SER A 178 -12.51 13.17 -14.82
CA SER A 178 -11.89 12.58 -16.02
C SER A 178 -10.96 13.56 -16.74
N PHE A 179 -11.28 14.85 -16.74
CA PHE A 179 -10.43 15.86 -17.34
C PHE A 179 -9.12 16.05 -16.55
N SER A 180 -9.20 16.12 -15.22
CA SER A 180 -8.02 16.22 -14.36
C SER A 180 -7.08 15.03 -14.54
N LEU A 181 -7.63 13.81 -14.65
CA LEU A 181 -6.83 12.61 -14.90
C LEU A 181 -6.18 12.60 -16.29
N TYR A 182 -6.88 13.05 -17.34
CA TYR A 182 -6.31 13.19 -18.68
C TYR A 182 -5.14 14.20 -18.71
N LEU A 183 -5.25 15.30 -17.97
CA LEU A 183 -4.17 16.28 -17.88
C LEU A 183 -2.96 15.76 -17.12
N ILE A 184 -3.18 15.07 -15.99
CA ILE A 184 -2.10 14.38 -15.27
C ILE A 184 -1.42 13.37 -16.22
N GLN A 185 -2.20 12.69 -17.09
CA GLN A 185 -1.67 11.82 -18.15
C GLN A 185 -0.78 12.54 -19.13
N LEU A 186 -1.22 13.69 -19.60
CA LEU A 186 -0.45 14.47 -20.55
C LEU A 186 0.87 14.95 -19.94
N VAL A 187 0.87 15.39 -18.67
CA VAL A 187 2.09 15.83 -17.97
C VAL A 187 3.02 14.65 -17.73
N LEU A 188 2.52 13.53 -17.21
CA LEU A 188 3.36 12.35 -16.94
C LEU A 188 3.94 11.75 -18.22
N LYS A 189 3.20 11.76 -19.34
CA LYS A 189 3.70 11.33 -20.66
C LYS A 189 4.84 12.21 -21.17
N ASN A 190 4.73 13.52 -21.00
CA ASN A 190 5.73 14.48 -21.49
C ASN A 190 6.78 14.86 -20.43
N LEU A 191 6.78 14.20 -19.27
CA LEU A 191 7.62 14.58 -18.14
C LEU A 191 9.12 14.54 -18.50
N GLN A 192 9.54 13.55 -19.29
CA GLN A 192 10.94 13.43 -19.73
C GLN A 192 11.37 14.60 -20.62
N GLU A 193 10.49 15.05 -21.53
CA GLU A 193 10.77 16.20 -22.39
C GLU A 193 10.74 17.51 -21.59
N ILE A 194 9.77 17.65 -20.68
CA ILE A 194 9.68 18.79 -19.75
C ILE A 194 10.94 18.88 -18.89
N TRP A 195 11.40 17.75 -18.35
CA TRP A 195 12.60 17.72 -17.52
C TRP A 195 13.87 18.06 -18.29
N ARG A 196 13.98 17.66 -19.56
CA ARG A 196 15.19 17.94 -20.37
C ARG A 196 15.22 19.37 -20.90
N CYS A 197 14.10 19.87 -21.39
CA CYS A 197 14.03 21.16 -22.11
C CYS A 197 13.59 22.33 -21.22
N TYR A 198 12.86 22.09 -20.14
CA TYR A 198 12.25 23.13 -19.29
C TYR A 198 12.58 22.97 -17.80
N TRP A 199 13.68 22.32 -17.46
CA TRP A 199 14.07 22.01 -16.07
C TRP A 199 14.10 23.24 -15.15
N GLN A 200 14.58 24.39 -15.66
CA GLN A 200 14.67 25.64 -14.89
C GLN A 200 13.29 26.20 -14.52
N TYR A 201 12.34 26.16 -15.46
CA TYR A 201 10.96 26.60 -15.21
C TYR A 201 10.24 25.65 -14.25
N LEU A 202 10.46 24.35 -14.41
CA LEU A 202 9.94 23.34 -13.48
C LEU A 202 10.47 23.56 -12.06
N LEU A 203 11.78 23.79 -11.92
CA LEU A 203 12.40 24.08 -10.62
C LEU A 203 11.83 25.37 -10.02
N SER A 204 11.74 26.45 -10.79
CA SER A 204 11.18 27.72 -10.33
C SER A 204 9.73 27.56 -9.87
N TYR A 205 8.92 26.78 -10.59
CA TYR A 205 7.55 26.49 -10.22
C TYR A 205 7.47 25.70 -8.91
N VAL A 206 8.25 24.62 -8.78
CA VAL A 206 8.27 23.80 -7.56
C VAL A 206 8.72 24.61 -6.34
N LEU A 207 9.73 25.49 -6.49
CA LEU A 207 10.21 26.33 -5.40
C LEU A 207 9.20 27.39 -5.00
N THR A 208 8.65 28.14 -5.96
CA THR A 208 7.69 29.21 -5.67
C THR A 208 6.40 28.67 -5.06
N VAL A 209 5.81 27.65 -5.67
CA VAL A 209 4.57 27.06 -5.17
C VAL A 209 4.80 26.20 -3.94
N GLY A 210 5.95 25.52 -3.84
CA GLY A 210 6.36 24.82 -2.63
C GLY A 210 6.46 25.77 -1.45
N PHE A 211 7.07 26.96 -1.64
CA PHE A 211 7.16 27.98 -0.59
C PHE A 211 5.79 28.54 -0.20
N ILE A 212 4.93 28.85 -1.17
CA ILE A 212 3.55 29.29 -0.89
C ILE A 212 2.78 28.22 -0.13
N SER A 213 2.87 26.97 -0.56
CA SER A 213 2.20 25.83 0.10
C SER A 213 2.74 25.62 1.51
N PHE A 214 4.05 25.76 1.71
CA PHE A 214 4.67 25.72 3.03
C PHE A 214 4.15 26.83 3.93
N ALA A 215 4.10 28.08 3.45
CA ALA A 215 3.58 29.21 4.23
C ALA A 215 2.11 29.00 4.63
N VAL A 216 1.29 28.45 3.73
CA VAL A 216 -0.10 28.09 4.01
C VAL A 216 -0.17 26.99 5.07
N CYS A 217 0.56 25.88 4.91
CA CYS A 217 0.60 24.80 5.89
C CYS A 217 1.15 25.26 7.25
N TYR A 218 2.12 26.17 7.26
CA TYR A 218 2.68 26.77 8.48
C TYR A 218 1.64 27.61 9.22
N LYS A 219 0.84 28.39 8.49
CA LYS A 219 -0.24 29.19 9.07
C LYS A 219 -1.34 28.34 9.71
N TYR A 220 -1.72 27.22 9.09
CA TYR A 220 -2.74 26.32 9.64
C TYR A 220 -2.23 25.47 10.80
N GLY A 221 -0.91 25.22 10.85
CA GLY A 221 -0.29 24.42 11.90
C GLY A 221 -0.49 22.91 11.72
N PRO A 222 0.33 22.08 12.40
CA PRO A 222 0.21 20.64 12.37
C PRO A 222 -1.10 20.16 13.04
N LEU A 223 -1.48 18.91 12.75
CA LEU A 223 -2.69 18.30 13.31
C LEU A 223 -2.54 18.10 14.82
N GLU A 224 -3.27 18.88 15.63
CA GLU A 224 -3.30 18.73 17.10
C GLU A 224 -4.43 17.81 17.58
N ASN A 225 -5.54 17.73 16.83
CA ASN A 225 -6.69 16.94 17.24
C ASN A 225 -6.40 15.44 17.12
N GLU A 226 -6.52 14.70 18.23
CA GLU A 226 -6.33 13.24 18.25
C GLU A 226 -7.22 12.52 17.23
N ARG A 227 -8.46 13.00 17.03
CA ARG A 227 -9.37 12.45 16.03
C ARG A 227 -8.82 12.55 14.61
N SER A 228 -8.20 13.68 14.26
CA SER A 228 -7.62 13.86 12.92
C SER A 228 -6.33 13.07 12.74
N ILE A 229 -5.53 12.95 13.80
CA ILE A 229 -4.32 12.11 13.79
C ILE A 229 -4.71 10.64 13.59
N ASN A 230 -5.74 10.17 14.30
CA ASN A 230 -6.24 8.81 14.15
C ASN A 230 -6.79 8.59 12.74
N LEU A 231 -7.59 9.52 12.19
CA LEU A 231 -8.11 9.41 10.83
C LEU A 231 -6.98 9.34 9.79
N LEU A 232 -5.94 10.19 9.92
CA LEU A 232 -4.76 10.14 9.05
C LEU A 232 -3.99 8.82 9.21
N THR A 233 -3.89 8.31 10.42
CA THR A 233 -3.25 7.02 10.70
C THR A 233 -4.00 5.89 9.99
N TRP A 234 -5.33 5.84 10.10
CA TRP A 234 -6.15 4.84 9.42
C TRP A 234 -6.04 4.94 7.90
N THR A 235 -5.99 6.15 7.33
CA THR A 235 -5.83 6.33 5.89
C THR A 235 -4.45 5.89 5.41
N LEU A 236 -3.38 6.20 6.14
CA LEU A 236 -2.02 5.73 5.84
C LEU A 236 -1.92 4.21 5.92
N GLN A 237 -2.52 3.60 6.94
CA GLN A 237 -2.54 2.14 7.09
C GLN A 237 -3.33 1.46 5.97
N LEU A 238 -4.51 1.98 5.62
CA LEU A 238 -5.33 1.45 4.52
C LEU A 238 -4.59 1.58 3.18
N MET A 239 -3.94 2.72 2.95
CA MET A 239 -3.09 2.93 1.76
C MET A 239 -1.89 1.97 1.76
N GLY A 240 -1.28 1.74 2.92
CA GLY A 240 -0.20 0.77 3.10
C GLY A 240 -0.63 -0.65 2.72
N LEU A 241 -1.80 -1.11 3.20
CA LEU A 241 -2.38 -2.40 2.83
C LEU A 241 -2.65 -2.51 1.33
N PHE A 242 -3.17 -1.44 0.72
CA PHE A 242 -3.41 -1.39 -0.72
C PHE A 242 -2.11 -1.51 -1.53
N PHE A 243 -1.04 -0.83 -1.12
CA PHE A 243 0.27 -0.96 -1.76
C PHE A 243 0.92 -2.32 -1.52
N MET A 244 0.76 -2.90 -0.32
CA MET A 244 1.23 -4.27 -0.07
C MET A 244 0.54 -5.28 -0.99
N TYR A 245 -0.77 -5.16 -1.18
CA TYR A 245 -1.51 -6.00 -2.13
C TYR A 245 -1.04 -5.80 -3.57
N SER A 246 -0.88 -4.53 -3.98
CA SER A 246 -0.48 -4.18 -5.36
C SER A 246 0.98 -4.50 -5.68
N GLY A 247 1.85 -4.56 -4.67
CA GLY A 247 3.27 -4.89 -4.81
C GLY A 247 3.55 -6.38 -4.99
N ILE A 248 2.55 -7.25 -4.79
CA ILE A 248 2.68 -8.70 -4.91
C ILE A 248 1.79 -9.20 -6.04
N GLN A 249 2.36 -9.94 -6.99
CA GLN A 249 1.60 -10.48 -8.13
C GLN A 249 0.72 -11.69 -7.76
N ILE A 250 1.00 -12.34 -6.63
CA ILE A 250 0.35 -13.57 -6.18
C ILE A 250 -0.71 -13.22 -5.12
N PRO A 251 -2.02 -13.29 -5.43
CA PRO A 251 -3.06 -12.80 -4.53
C PRO A 251 -3.10 -13.57 -3.20
N HIS A 252 -2.87 -14.88 -3.20
CA HIS A 252 -2.86 -15.68 -1.97
C HIS A 252 -1.72 -15.31 -1.02
N ILE A 253 -0.52 -15.07 -1.55
CA ILE A 253 0.64 -14.66 -0.74
C ILE A 253 0.43 -13.23 -0.25
N ALA A 254 -0.09 -12.34 -1.10
CA ALA A 254 -0.44 -10.98 -0.72
C ALA A 254 -1.40 -10.95 0.47
N LEU A 255 -2.49 -11.72 0.40
CA LEU A 255 -3.47 -11.83 1.48
C LEU A 255 -2.89 -12.45 2.74
N ALA A 256 -2.09 -13.51 2.62
CA ALA A 256 -1.40 -14.12 3.77
C ALA A 256 -0.49 -13.11 4.49
N ILE A 257 0.30 -12.33 3.73
CA ILE A 257 1.18 -11.29 4.29
C ILE A 257 0.37 -10.16 4.93
N ILE A 258 -0.76 -9.76 4.34
CA ILE A 258 -1.66 -8.77 4.94
C ILE A 258 -2.24 -9.27 6.26
N ILE A 259 -2.70 -10.52 6.31
CA ILE A 259 -3.20 -11.14 7.54
C ILE A 259 -2.09 -11.18 8.59
N ILE A 260 -0.88 -11.60 8.23
CA ILE A 260 0.27 -11.61 9.13
C ILE A 260 0.55 -10.19 9.65
N ALA A 261 0.55 -9.18 8.78
CA ALA A 261 0.78 -7.79 9.18
C ALA A 261 -0.30 -7.29 10.16
N LEU A 262 -1.58 -7.55 9.88
CA LEU A 262 -2.70 -7.24 10.77
C LEU A 262 -2.59 -7.97 12.11
N CYS A 263 -2.21 -9.25 12.09
CA CYS A 263 -1.93 -10.00 13.30
C CYS A 263 -0.79 -9.32 14.06
N THR A 264 0.40 -9.13 13.48
CA THR A 264 1.55 -8.55 14.19
C THR A 264 1.24 -7.21 14.87
N LYS A 265 0.42 -6.36 14.24
CA LYS A 265 0.05 -5.05 14.80
C LYS A 265 -1.03 -5.15 15.90
N ASN A 266 -1.98 -6.07 15.77
CA ASN A 266 -3.08 -6.23 16.73
C ASN A 266 -2.82 -7.31 17.79
N LEU A 267 -1.74 -8.07 17.69
CA LEU A 267 -1.44 -9.25 18.52
C LEU A 267 -0.90 -8.89 19.91
N GLU A 268 -0.42 -7.66 20.13
CA GLU A 268 0.03 -7.21 21.45
C GLU A 268 -1.08 -7.32 22.52
N TYR A 269 -2.31 -6.92 22.17
CA TYR A 269 -3.48 -6.98 23.05
C TYR A 269 -3.88 -8.41 23.46
N PRO A 270 -4.11 -9.36 22.54
CA PRO A 270 -4.49 -10.72 22.90
C PRO A 270 -3.34 -11.49 23.57
N ILE A 271 -2.07 -11.23 23.25
CA ILE A 271 -0.94 -11.86 23.96
C ILE A 271 -0.87 -11.36 25.40
N GLN A 272 -0.98 -10.05 25.63
CA GLN A 272 -1.01 -9.49 26.98
C GLN A 272 -2.20 -10.05 27.77
N TRP A 273 -3.38 -10.14 27.15
CA TRP A 273 -4.56 -10.75 27.76
C TRP A 273 -4.36 -12.24 28.08
N LEU A 274 -3.82 -13.03 27.15
CA LEU A 274 -3.48 -14.44 27.38
C LEU A 274 -2.46 -14.59 28.51
N PHE A 275 -1.43 -13.75 28.56
CA PHE A 275 -0.41 -13.78 29.61
C PHE A 275 -0.98 -13.41 30.98
N ILE A 276 -1.82 -12.37 31.06
CA ILE A 276 -2.54 -11.98 32.28
C ILE A 276 -3.44 -13.13 32.75
N THR A 277 -4.17 -13.77 31.83
CA THR A 277 -5.10 -14.85 32.13
C THR A 277 -4.35 -16.10 32.60
N TYR A 278 -3.27 -16.48 31.91
CA TYR A 278 -2.36 -17.57 32.31
C TYR A 278 -1.74 -17.32 33.69
N ARG A 279 -1.25 -16.11 33.95
CA ARG A 279 -0.71 -15.73 35.26
C ARG A 279 -1.76 -15.80 36.37
N LYS A 280 -3.00 -15.37 36.10
CA LYS A 280 -4.10 -15.48 37.06
C LYS A 280 -4.48 -16.94 37.33
N MET A 281 -4.51 -17.80 36.31
CA MET A 281 -4.77 -19.24 36.50
C MET A 281 -3.64 -19.94 37.27
N CYS A 282 -2.38 -19.62 36.99
CA CYS A 282 -1.24 -20.17 37.74
C CYS A 282 -1.25 -19.71 39.20
N LYS A 283 -1.55 -18.44 39.47
CA LYS A 283 -1.70 -17.92 40.85
C LYS A 283 -2.93 -18.48 41.57
N ALA A 284 -4.01 -18.80 40.85
CA ALA A 284 -5.17 -19.46 41.44
C ALA A 284 -4.91 -20.95 41.74
N ALA A 285 -3.99 -21.58 41.02
CA ALA A 285 -3.52 -22.95 41.30
C ALA A 285 -2.57 -23.02 42.51
N GLU A 286 -1.93 -21.90 42.86
CA GLU A 286 -1.15 -21.72 44.07
C GLU A 286 -2.11 -21.59 45.27
N LYS A 287 -2.49 -22.72 45.87
CA LYS A 287 -3.33 -22.77 47.07
C LYS A 287 -2.76 -21.84 48.14
N THR A 288 -3.51 -20.79 48.50
CA THR A 288 -3.22 -19.97 49.68
C THR A 288 -3.23 -20.88 50.90
N VAL A 289 -2.07 -21.10 51.50
CA VAL A 289 -1.94 -21.87 52.74
C VAL A 289 -2.80 -21.15 53.78
N PRO A 290 -3.83 -21.79 54.37
CA PRO A 290 -4.64 -21.14 55.38
C PRO A 290 -3.73 -20.69 56.53
N PRO A 291 -3.97 -19.49 57.10
CA PRO A 291 -3.16 -19.01 58.21
C PRO A 291 -3.15 -20.06 59.31
N ARG A 292 -1.95 -20.34 59.83
CA ARG A 292 -1.75 -21.32 60.91
C ARG A 292 -2.64 -20.92 62.09
N LEU A 293 -3.50 -21.82 62.53
CA LEU A 293 -4.26 -21.63 63.76
C LEU A 293 -3.27 -21.48 64.93
N LEU A 294 -3.58 -20.56 65.84
CA LEU A 294 -2.80 -20.35 67.05
C LEU A 294 -2.78 -21.64 67.87
N THR A 295 -1.64 -21.98 68.46
CA THR A 295 -1.55 -23.05 69.45
C THR A 295 -2.24 -22.62 70.75
N GLU A 296 -2.65 -23.59 71.58
CA GLU A 296 -3.38 -23.32 72.82
C GLU A 296 -2.57 -22.41 73.77
N GLU A 297 -1.26 -22.61 73.83
CA GLU A 297 -0.32 -21.79 74.60
C GLU A 297 -0.25 -20.35 74.08
N GLU A 298 -0.14 -20.17 72.76
CA GLU A 298 -0.12 -18.84 72.14
C GLU A 298 -1.46 -18.12 72.36
N TYR A 299 -2.58 -18.84 72.31
CA TYR A 299 -3.91 -18.29 72.60
C TYR A 299 -4.03 -17.87 74.07
N ARG A 300 -3.52 -18.68 74.99
CA ARG A 300 -3.52 -18.37 76.42
C ARG A 300 -2.66 -17.15 76.74
N ILE A 301 -1.45 -17.07 76.19
CA ILE A 301 -0.55 -15.92 76.36
C ILE A 301 -1.20 -14.65 75.81
N GLN A 302 -1.79 -14.71 74.61
CA GLN A 302 -2.46 -13.56 74.03
C GLN A 302 -3.69 -13.13 74.85
N GLY A 303 -4.44 -14.09 75.39
CA GLY A 303 -5.54 -13.82 76.31
C GLY A 303 -5.07 -13.12 77.59
N GLU A 304 -3.96 -13.55 78.19
CA GLU A 304 -3.40 -12.90 79.37
C GLU A 304 -2.94 -11.46 79.09
N VAL A 305 -2.26 -11.24 77.94
CA VAL A 305 -1.77 -9.92 77.54
C VAL A 305 -2.92 -8.94 77.30
N GLU A 306 -3.93 -9.35 76.53
CA GLU A 306 -5.10 -8.49 76.24
C GLU A 306 -5.95 -8.27 77.50
N THR A 307 -6.09 -9.29 78.36
CA THR A 307 -6.83 -9.14 79.63
C THR A 307 -6.13 -8.13 80.55
N ARG A 308 -4.79 -8.19 80.66
CA ARG A 308 -4.02 -7.22 81.44
C ARG A 308 -4.19 -5.81 80.89
N LYS A 309 -4.09 -5.65 79.57
CA LYS A 309 -4.25 -4.36 78.90
C LYS A 309 -5.66 -3.77 79.11
N ALA A 310 -6.71 -4.57 78.95
CA ALA A 310 -8.09 -4.14 79.18
C ALA A 310 -8.34 -3.77 80.66
N LEU A 311 -7.72 -4.47 81.61
CA LEU A 311 -7.78 -4.13 83.03
C LEU A 311 -7.06 -2.81 83.35
N GLU A 312 -5.93 -2.53 82.70
CA GLU A 312 -5.22 -1.25 82.81
C GLU A 312 -6.06 -0.10 82.23
N GLU A 313 -6.63 -0.28 81.03
CA GLU A 313 -7.54 0.70 80.41
C GLU A 313 -8.78 0.96 81.28
N LEU A 314 -9.38 -0.07 81.88
CA LEU A 314 -10.50 0.08 82.82
C LEU A 314 -10.09 0.86 84.08
N ARG A 315 -8.89 0.62 84.62
CA ARG A 315 -8.40 1.34 85.79
C ARG A 315 -8.13 2.81 85.49
N GLU A 316 -7.59 3.13 84.32
CA GLU A 316 -7.44 4.51 83.89
C GLU A 316 -8.81 5.18 83.72
N TYR A 317 -9.77 4.51 83.08
CA TYR A 317 -11.13 5.02 82.90
C TYR A 317 -11.86 5.26 84.23
N CYS A 318 -11.71 4.38 85.22
CA CYS A 318 -12.34 4.56 86.53
C CYS A 318 -11.65 5.63 87.40
N ASN A 319 -10.38 5.97 87.12
CA ASN A 319 -9.62 6.98 87.85
C ASN A 319 -9.65 8.37 87.18
N SER A 320 -10.28 8.51 86.00
CA SER A 320 -10.54 9.81 85.40
C SER A 320 -11.72 10.51 86.10
N PRO A 321 -11.56 11.73 86.63
CA PRO A 321 -12.56 12.44 87.44
C PRO A 321 -13.80 12.92 86.68
#